data_AF-A0A7S2PZK2-F1
#
_entry.id   AF-A0A7S2PZK2-F1
#
_cell.length_a   1.000
_cell.length_b   1.000
_cell.length_c   1.000
_cell.angle_alpha   90.00
_cell.angle_beta   90.00
_cell.angle_gamma   90.00
#
_symmetry.space_group_name_H-M   'P 1'
#
loop_
_entity.id
_entity.type
_entity.pdbx_description
1 polymer ?
#
loop_
_entity_poly.entity_id
_entity_poly.type
_entity_poly.pdbx_seq_one_letter_code
_entity_poly.pdbx_strand_id
1 'polypeptide(L)'
;EVLLDWRWVRRPYMWLWLGFLLGCAALLGAALAYDSWVRKHWWRDECFIMDVPQHLRAPHGCESVRAFCRWQFRAWKALPRASARAFGPRAMVDSVRLRSPVLGVQALLAQRHGLHVEVIQNHVWGAEGYVQLDLASVSHGDLGLVLDAARRDVPSAYAEFFSRLDRRQRLWILFCAVHPAAQVGQFTLRITAAKRAKLLVDCMIGSMTLSSIFIGVLGSATSLRSPDDCASSDAGLALVARFVTCTFFCALVVKVPLALVSIGLRTARGFVHYDALGPRTKRTQLRRWRLGDIAFWTISWILTAALCAYMTAFLANLHKADAFQWAIVFGTVVSKHFVVLPLFLAAHMVFACDITQSRYPDVARFGDPRMCLVMEAADPHPKVEELS
;
A
#
# COMPACT_ATOMS: atom_id res chain seq x y z
N GLU A 1 -9.86 18.41 40.64
CA GLU A 1 -9.64 17.06 41.20
C GLU A 1 -10.01 15.88 40.29
N VAL A 2 -10.86 16.04 39.26
CA VAL A 2 -11.24 14.93 38.35
C VAL A 2 -10.14 14.55 37.32
N LEU A 3 -9.11 15.37 37.13
CA LEU A 3 -8.16 15.24 36.02
C LEU A 3 -6.97 14.27 36.27
N LEU A 4 -6.77 13.78 37.48
CA LEU A 4 -5.59 12.96 37.86
C LEU A 4 -5.95 11.76 38.75
N ASP A 5 -7.13 11.16 38.55
CA ASP A 5 -7.42 9.89 39.21
C ASP A 5 -6.60 8.78 38.56
N TRP A 6 -5.46 8.43 39.18
CA TRP A 6 -4.51 7.41 38.70
C TRP A 6 -5.13 6.03 38.44
N ARG A 7 -6.39 5.81 38.85
CA ARG A 7 -7.17 4.60 38.58
C ARG A 7 -7.29 4.27 37.08
N TRP A 8 -7.21 5.25 36.18
CA TRP A 8 -7.24 5.01 34.73
C TRP A 8 -6.00 4.27 34.21
N VAL A 9 -4.83 4.60 34.75
CA VAL A 9 -3.54 3.99 34.34
C VAL A 9 -3.50 2.50 34.69
N ARG A 10 -4.28 2.04 35.66
CA ARG A 10 -4.32 0.61 36.02
C ARG A 10 -5.11 -0.26 35.05
N ARG A 11 -5.77 0.30 34.03
CA ARG A 11 -6.60 -0.48 33.10
C ARG A 11 -5.74 -1.07 31.97
N PRO A 12 -5.81 -2.38 31.70
CA PRO A 12 -4.90 -3.05 30.75
C PRO A 12 -5.05 -2.53 29.31
N TYR A 13 -6.23 -2.08 28.91
CA TYR A 13 -6.46 -1.52 27.58
C TYR A 13 -5.78 -0.16 27.37
N MET A 14 -5.55 0.63 28.43
CA MET A 14 -4.80 1.89 28.32
C MET A 14 -3.32 1.59 28.02
N TRP A 15 -2.76 0.55 28.63
CA TRP A 15 -1.41 0.09 28.31
C TRP A 15 -1.31 -0.45 26.89
N LEU A 16 -2.32 -1.19 26.42
CA LEU A 16 -2.36 -1.66 25.03
C LEU A 16 -2.44 -0.48 24.04
N TRP A 17 -3.26 0.53 24.33
CA TRP A 17 -3.33 1.76 23.54
C TRP A 17 -2.01 2.53 23.54
N LEU A 18 -1.39 2.72 24.71
CA LEU A 18 -0.09 3.38 24.83
C LEU A 18 1.01 2.63 24.08
N GLY A 19 1.07 1.30 24.24
CA GLY A 19 2.01 0.44 23.51
C GLY A 19 1.82 0.54 22.00
N PHE A 20 0.58 0.61 21.53
CA PHE A 20 0.26 0.86 20.13
C PHE A 20 0.74 2.23 19.65
N LEU A 21 0.53 3.30 20.42
CA LEU A 21 1.03 4.63 20.08
C LEU A 21 2.57 4.67 20.02
N LEU A 22 3.25 4.02 20.97
CA LEU A 22 4.70 3.88 20.96
C LEU A 22 5.19 3.10 19.73
N GLY A 23 4.49 2.01 19.37
CA GLY A 23 4.79 1.25 18.16
C GLY A 23 4.61 2.08 16.88
N CYS A 24 3.54 2.89 16.80
CA CYS A 24 3.32 3.81 15.69
C CYS A 24 4.42 4.89 15.62
N ALA A 25 4.82 5.45 16.76
CA ALA A 25 5.89 6.43 16.85
C ALA A 25 7.24 5.84 16.44
N ALA A 26 7.55 4.62 16.87
CA ALA A 26 8.75 3.89 16.49
C ALA A 26 8.79 3.59 14.98
N LEU A 27 7.67 3.13 14.41
CA LEU A 27 7.55 2.92 12.96
C LEU A 27 7.76 4.21 12.18
N LEU A 28 7.16 5.32 12.62
CA LEU A 28 7.31 6.62 11.98
C LEU A 28 8.74 7.16 12.11
N GLY A 29 9.36 7.01 13.29
CA GLY A 29 10.76 7.38 13.53
C GLY A 29 11.72 6.60 12.64
N ALA A 30 11.55 5.28 12.56
CA ALA A 30 12.34 4.43 11.66
C ALA A 30 12.15 4.83 10.18
N ALA A 31 10.91 5.14 9.78
CA ALA A 31 10.62 5.58 8.42
C ALA A 31 11.22 6.96 8.09
N LEU A 32 11.26 7.89 9.06
CA LEU A 32 11.91 9.20 8.92
C LEU A 32 13.44 9.06 8.83
N ALA A 33 14.03 8.17 9.65
CA ALA A 33 15.46 7.86 9.59
C ALA A 33 15.84 7.23 8.25
N TYR A 34 15.05 6.26 7.78
CA TYR A 34 15.23 5.65 6.46
C TYR A 34 15.08 6.68 5.34
N ASP A 35 14.05 7.52 5.37
CA ASP A 35 13.91 8.62 4.42
C ASP A 35 15.14 9.51 4.43
N SER A 36 15.61 9.97 5.59
CA SER A 36 16.81 10.81 5.70
C SER A 36 18.03 10.16 5.05
N TRP A 37 18.25 8.88 5.30
CA TRP A 37 19.33 8.11 4.69
C TRP A 37 19.17 8.02 3.16
N VAL A 38 17.97 7.68 2.68
CA VAL A 38 17.65 7.61 1.24
C VAL A 38 17.85 8.97 0.56
N ARG A 39 17.40 10.08 1.19
CA ARG A 39 17.55 11.44 0.64
C ARG A 39 19.01 11.86 0.51
N LYS A 40 19.88 11.33 1.39
CA LYS A 40 21.31 11.63 1.36
C LYS A 40 22.03 10.91 0.23
N HIS A 41 21.66 9.65 -0.04
CA HIS A 41 22.41 8.79 -0.97
C HIS A 41 21.74 8.61 -2.33
N TRP A 42 20.43 8.38 -2.37
CA TRP A 42 19.75 7.89 -3.59
C TRP A 42 18.75 8.87 -4.18
N TRP A 43 18.31 9.88 -3.43
CA TRP A 43 17.10 10.62 -3.79
C TRP A 43 17.17 12.13 -3.52
N ARG A 44 16.96 12.94 -4.54
CA ARG A 44 16.72 14.38 -4.41
C ARG A 44 15.45 14.76 -5.19
N ASP A 45 14.67 15.70 -4.68
CA ASP A 45 13.46 16.17 -5.37
C ASP A 45 13.77 16.69 -6.80
N GLU A 46 14.99 17.15 -7.04
CA GLU A 46 15.43 17.64 -8.34
C GLU A 46 15.46 16.55 -9.43
N CYS A 47 15.59 15.27 -9.04
CA CYS A 47 15.60 14.14 -9.95
C CYS A 47 14.25 13.93 -10.66
N PHE A 48 13.16 14.56 -10.18
CA PHE A 48 11.87 14.53 -10.89
C PHE A 48 11.75 15.59 -11.98
N ILE A 49 12.70 16.52 -12.09
CA ILE A 49 12.65 17.60 -13.07
C ILE A 49 13.67 17.25 -14.16
N MET A 50 13.19 16.70 -15.26
CA MET A 50 14.03 16.10 -16.30
C MET A 50 13.53 16.43 -17.70
N ASP A 51 14.40 16.31 -18.70
CA ASP A 51 14.01 16.43 -20.10
C ASP A 51 13.31 15.16 -20.61
N VAL A 52 12.07 14.94 -20.17
CA VAL A 52 11.21 13.85 -20.68
C VAL A 52 10.60 14.23 -22.03
N PRO A 53 10.85 13.48 -23.13
CA PRO A 53 10.23 13.72 -24.43
C PRO A 53 8.70 13.87 -24.35
N GLN A 54 8.12 14.79 -25.11
CA GLN A 54 6.71 15.16 -24.97
C GLN A 54 5.73 13.98 -25.17
N HIS A 55 6.10 13.02 -26.02
CA HIS A 55 5.30 11.83 -26.32
C HIS A 55 5.29 10.80 -25.17
N LEU A 56 6.15 10.94 -24.15
CA LEU A 56 6.26 10.03 -22.99
C LEU A 56 5.59 10.60 -21.73
N ARG A 57 4.76 11.65 -21.87
CA ARG A 57 4.11 12.31 -20.73
C ARG A 57 2.90 11.52 -20.26
N ALA A 58 2.94 11.03 -19.01
CA ALA A 58 1.74 10.59 -18.32
C ALA A 58 0.85 11.82 -18.02
N PRO A 59 -0.49 11.73 -18.16
CA PRO A 59 -1.38 12.82 -17.79
C PRO A 59 -1.26 13.11 -16.28
N HIS A 60 -0.79 14.30 -15.93
CA HIS A 60 -0.60 14.74 -14.55
C HIS A 60 -1.70 15.70 -14.09
N GLY A 61 -2.14 15.57 -12.83
CA GLY A 61 -2.99 16.55 -12.15
C GLY A 61 -4.46 16.14 -12.04
N CYS A 62 -5.38 17.09 -12.22
CA CYS A 62 -6.82 16.85 -12.00
C CYS A 62 -7.36 15.72 -12.90
N GLU A 63 -6.71 15.46 -14.04
CA GLU A 63 -7.04 14.33 -14.91
C GLU A 63 -6.65 12.96 -14.35
N SER A 64 -5.52 12.84 -13.65
CA SER A 64 -5.15 11.59 -12.96
C SER A 64 -6.08 11.34 -11.77
N VAL A 65 -6.51 12.41 -11.08
CA VAL A 65 -7.54 12.33 -10.02
C VAL A 65 -8.88 11.91 -10.61
N ARG A 66 -9.31 12.52 -11.72
CA ARG A 66 -10.52 12.11 -12.44
C ARG A 66 -10.40 10.69 -12.98
N ALA A 67 -9.23 10.26 -13.44
CA ALA A 67 -9.00 8.90 -13.93
C ALA A 67 -9.05 7.89 -12.79
N PHE A 68 -8.42 8.17 -11.64
CA PHE A 68 -8.48 7.35 -10.44
C PHE A 68 -9.89 7.30 -9.84
N CYS A 69 -10.56 8.44 -9.70
CA CYS A 69 -11.96 8.49 -9.26
C CYS A 69 -12.88 7.77 -10.25
N ARG A 70 -12.67 7.91 -11.56
CA ARG A 70 -13.40 7.13 -12.57
C ARG A 70 -13.08 5.64 -12.47
N TRP A 71 -11.84 5.25 -12.21
CA TRP A 71 -11.45 3.85 -12.06
C TRP A 71 -12.03 3.23 -10.79
N GLN A 72 -11.92 3.90 -9.63
CA GLN A 72 -12.55 3.50 -8.37
C GLN A 72 -14.07 3.41 -8.51
N PHE A 73 -14.70 4.44 -9.09
CA PHE A 73 -16.14 4.47 -9.31
C PHE A 73 -16.60 3.40 -10.33
N ARG A 74 -15.79 3.12 -11.36
CA ARG A 74 -16.03 2.01 -12.29
C ARG A 74 -15.85 0.66 -11.60
N ALA A 75 -14.81 0.45 -10.80
CA ALA A 75 -14.59 -0.78 -10.04
C ALA A 75 -15.73 -1.02 -9.05
N TRP A 76 -16.16 0.03 -8.34
CA TRP A 76 -17.25 -0.04 -7.36
C TRP A 76 -18.63 -0.23 -8.00
N LYS A 77 -18.92 0.47 -9.12
CA LYS A 77 -20.13 0.20 -9.93
C LYS A 77 -20.09 -1.16 -10.62
N ALA A 78 -18.91 -1.69 -10.92
CA ALA A 78 -18.76 -2.98 -11.59
C ALA A 78 -18.98 -4.17 -10.66
N LEU A 79 -18.83 -4.01 -9.34
CA LEU A 79 -18.96 -5.12 -8.39
C LEU A 79 -20.33 -5.83 -8.43
N PRO A 80 -21.49 -5.15 -8.52
CA PRO A 80 -22.77 -5.85 -8.50
C PRO A 80 -23.43 -6.07 -9.88
N ARG A 81 -23.10 -5.27 -10.91
CA ARG A 81 -23.84 -5.30 -12.20
C ARG A 81 -22.99 -5.29 -13.49
N ALA A 82 -21.69 -4.96 -13.45
CA ALA A 82 -20.87 -4.86 -14.67
C ALA A 82 -19.83 -5.99 -14.84
N SER A 83 -19.62 -6.83 -13.82
CA SER A 83 -18.81 -8.06 -13.93
C SER A 83 -19.32 -9.05 -14.98
N ALA A 84 -20.60 -8.97 -15.37
CA ALA A 84 -21.19 -9.84 -16.38
C ALA A 84 -21.19 -9.27 -17.82
N ARG A 85 -21.02 -7.95 -18.03
CA ARG A 85 -21.26 -7.33 -19.36
C ARG A 85 -20.18 -6.37 -19.90
N ALA A 86 -19.41 -5.69 -19.05
CA ALA A 86 -18.50 -4.62 -19.51
C ALA A 86 -17.05 -5.08 -19.73
N PHE A 87 -16.61 -6.09 -18.99
CA PHE A 87 -15.43 -6.88 -19.33
C PHE A 87 -15.96 -8.25 -19.67
N GLY A 88 -15.93 -8.64 -20.95
CA GLY A 88 -16.18 -10.03 -21.29
C GLY A 88 -15.28 -10.90 -20.39
N PRO A 89 -15.76 -12.02 -19.83
CA PRO A 89 -14.99 -12.85 -18.90
C PRO A 89 -13.57 -13.16 -19.42
N ARG A 90 -13.40 -13.21 -20.74
CA ARG A 90 -12.10 -13.32 -21.41
C ARG A 90 -11.12 -12.17 -21.11
N ALA A 91 -11.51 -10.90 -21.24
CA ALA A 91 -10.60 -9.77 -21.04
C ALA A 91 -10.12 -9.63 -19.57
N MET A 92 -11.00 -9.96 -18.62
CA MET A 92 -10.64 -10.01 -17.20
C MET A 92 -9.69 -11.19 -16.92
N VAL A 93 -9.99 -12.37 -17.46
CA VAL A 93 -9.12 -13.55 -17.36
C VAL A 93 -7.76 -13.28 -17.99
N ASP A 94 -7.70 -12.65 -19.16
CA ASP A 94 -6.44 -12.29 -19.83
C ASP A 94 -5.63 -11.28 -19.01
N SER A 95 -6.28 -10.28 -18.41
CA SER A 95 -5.61 -9.30 -17.55
C SER A 95 -5.04 -9.95 -16.28
N VAL A 96 -5.80 -10.84 -15.64
CA VAL A 96 -5.35 -11.57 -14.45
C VAL A 96 -4.24 -12.55 -14.80
N ARG A 97 -4.40 -13.28 -15.92
CA ARG A 97 -3.41 -14.22 -16.48
C ARG A 97 -2.08 -13.54 -16.71
N LEU A 98 -2.07 -12.34 -17.29
CA LEU A 98 -0.83 -11.65 -17.59
C LEU A 98 -0.22 -10.98 -16.36
N ARG A 99 -1.04 -10.35 -15.50
CA ARG A 99 -0.52 -9.56 -14.39
C ARG A 99 -0.05 -10.39 -13.19
N SER A 100 -0.65 -11.55 -12.93
CA SER A 100 -0.32 -12.32 -11.73
C SER A 100 1.10 -12.87 -11.75
N PRO A 101 1.57 -13.51 -12.84
CA PRO A 101 2.97 -13.92 -13.00
C PRO A 101 3.95 -12.75 -12.81
N VAL A 102 3.66 -11.63 -13.46
CA VAL A 102 4.48 -10.41 -13.41
C VAL A 102 4.61 -9.93 -11.97
N LEU A 103 3.51 -9.82 -11.23
CA LEU A 103 3.53 -9.39 -9.83
C LEU A 103 4.31 -10.36 -8.93
N GLY A 104 4.25 -11.67 -9.19
CA GLY A 104 5.04 -12.67 -8.48
C GLY A 104 6.55 -12.45 -8.65
N VAL A 105 7.00 -12.26 -9.89
CA VAL A 105 8.41 -12.01 -10.21
C VAL A 105 8.86 -10.64 -9.68
N GLN A 106 8.02 -9.62 -9.80
CA GLN A 106 8.31 -8.29 -9.25
C GLN A 106 8.37 -8.29 -7.72
N ALA A 107 7.56 -9.09 -7.03
CA ALA A 107 7.66 -9.26 -5.60
C ALA A 107 9.01 -9.89 -5.19
N LEU A 108 9.47 -10.88 -5.94
CA LEU A 108 10.78 -11.49 -5.72
C LEU A 108 11.92 -10.48 -5.95
N LEU A 109 11.89 -9.75 -7.05
CA LEU A 109 12.86 -8.69 -7.36
C LEU A 109 12.81 -7.56 -6.32
N ALA A 110 11.62 -7.17 -5.87
CA ALA A 110 11.42 -6.15 -4.84
C ALA A 110 12.14 -6.53 -3.55
N GLN A 111 12.00 -7.80 -3.14
CA GLN A 111 12.67 -8.32 -1.97
C GLN A 111 14.19 -8.39 -2.12
N ARG A 112 14.70 -8.81 -3.29
CA ARG A 112 16.15 -8.92 -3.55
C ARG A 112 16.87 -7.59 -3.55
N HIS A 113 16.29 -6.58 -4.19
CA HIS A 113 16.93 -5.28 -4.39
C HIS A 113 16.47 -4.20 -3.40
N GLY A 114 15.59 -4.55 -2.45
CA GLY A 114 15.01 -3.59 -1.51
C GLY A 114 14.15 -2.52 -2.18
N LEU A 115 13.62 -2.81 -3.37
CA LEU A 115 12.79 -1.90 -4.16
C LEU A 115 11.31 -2.17 -3.88
N HIS A 116 10.47 -1.15 -3.99
CA HIS A 116 9.03 -1.34 -3.98
C HIS A 116 8.55 -1.92 -5.31
N VAL A 117 7.54 -2.80 -5.30
CA VAL A 117 6.97 -3.44 -6.51
C VAL A 117 6.58 -2.40 -7.58
N GLU A 118 6.04 -1.26 -7.16
CA GLU A 118 5.69 -0.16 -8.07
C GLU A 118 6.91 0.43 -8.80
N VAL A 119 8.09 0.48 -8.17
CA VAL A 119 9.32 0.95 -8.82
C VAL A 119 9.72 -0.03 -9.92
N ILE A 120 9.64 -1.33 -9.64
CA ILE A 120 9.97 -2.36 -10.62
C ILE A 120 8.97 -2.33 -11.78
N GLN A 121 7.67 -2.24 -11.49
CA GLN A 121 6.63 -2.13 -12.50
C GLN A 121 6.84 -0.91 -13.43
N ASN A 122 7.24 0.23 -12.88
CA ASN A 122 7.37 1.48 -13.64
C ASN A 122 8.72 1.64 -14.33
N HIS A 123 9.82 1.13 -13.76
CA HIS A 123 11.19 1.43 -14.21
C HIS A 123 11.97 0.21 -14.74
N VAL A 124 11.63 -1.00 -14.28
CA VAL A 124 12.28 -2.24 -14.72
C VAL A 124 11.45 -2.93 -15.79
N TRP A 125 10.13 -3.01 -15.57
CA TRP A 125 9.23 -3.82 -16.40
C TRP A 125 8.54 -3.03 -17.51
N GLY A 126 8.12 -1.79 -17.26
CA GLY A 126 7.44 -0.94 -18.25
C GLY A 126 5.96 -1.31 -18.45
N ALA A 127 5.12 -0.97 -17.46
CA ALA A 127 3.68 -1.24 -17.47
C ALA A 127 2.88 -0.76 -18.71
N GLU A 128 3.42 0.22 -19.45
CA GLU A 128 2.74 0.86 -20.59
C GLU A 128 3.52 0.75 -21.91
N GLY A 129 4.45 -0.21 -22.03
CA GLY A 129 5.28 -0.37 -23.23
C GLY A 129 6.38 0.69 -23.37
N TYR A 130 6.57 1.50 -22.34
CA TYR A 130 7.67 2.44 -22.23
C TYR A 130 8.40 2.16 -20.92
N VAL A 131 9.61 1.63 -21.02
CA VAL A 131 10.64 1.96 -20.04
C VAL A 131 10.72 3.49 -20.10
N GLN A 132 10.56 4.20 -18.98
CA GLN A 132 11.09 5.56 -18.90
C GLN A 132 12.60 5.42 -19.04
N LEU A 133 13.06 5.25 -20.29
CA LEU A 133 14.39 4.82 -20.71
C LEU A 133 15.38 5.68 -19.96
N ASP A 134 16.01 5.03 -19.01
CA ASP A 134 17.23 5.39 -18.32
C ASP A 134 17.31 6.79 -17.69
N LEU A 135 16.26 7.60 -17.65
CA LEU A 135 16.35 8.95 -17.06
C LEU A 135 16.61 8.88 -15.54
N ALA A 136 15.94 7.97 -14.84
CA ALA A 136 16.17 7.76 -13.41
C ALA A 136 17.52 7.08 -13.12
N SER A 137 18.01 6.19 -14.00
CA SER A 137 19.31 5.52 -13.83
C SER A 137 20.49 6.42 -14.22
N VAL A 138 20.34 7.24 -15.26
CA VAL A 138 21.36 8.17 -15.76
C VAL A 138 21.58 9.34 -14.79
N SER A 139 20.54 9.76 -14.06
CA SER A 139 20.65 10.90 -13.14
C SER A 139 21.29 10.57 -11.78
N HIS A 140 21.40 9.29 -11.40
CA HIS A 140 22.01 8.90 -10.13
C HIS A 140 22.70 7.53 -10.24
N GLY A 141 24.02 7.51 -10.04
CA GLY A 141 24.85 6.30 -10.19
C GLY A 141 24.33 5.10 -9.40
N ASP A 142 24.16 5.22 -8.08
CA ASP A 142 23.79 4.08 -7.23
C ASP A 142 22.39 3.52 -7.55
N LEU A 143 21.39 4.39 -7.73
CA LEU A 143 20.03 3.94 -8.05
C LEU A 143 19.98 3.31 -9.44
N GLY A 144 20.70 3.88 -10.41
CA GLY A 144 20.84 3.30 -11.74
C GLY A 144 21.43 1.91 -11.68
N LEU A 145 22.53 1.72 -10.93
CA LEU A 145 23.15 0.41 -10.73
C LEU A 145 22.19 -0.61 -10.10
N VAL A 146 21.38 -0.22 -9.13
CA VAL A 146 20.37 -1.10 -8.51
C VAL A 146 19.25 -1.46 -9.48
N LEU A 147 18.76 -0.50 -10.28
CA LEU A 147 17.73 -0.75 -11.29
C LEU A 147 18.25 -1.61 -12.44
N ASP A 148 19.49 -1.40 -12.87
CA ASP A 148 20.14 -2.20 -13.91
C ASP A 148 20.42 -3.62 -13.42
N ALA A 149 20.84 -3.79 -12.15
CA ALA A 149 20.93 -5.10 -11.52
C ALA A 149 19.56 -5.79 -11.48
N ALA A 150 18.52 -5.09 -11.05
CA ALA A 150 17.16 -5.65 -11.03
C ALA A 150 16.67 -6.04 -12.43
N ARG A 151 17.02 -5.28 -13.48
CA ARG A 151 16.70 -5.59 -14.88
C ARG A 151 17.42 -6.85 -15.36
N ARG A 152 18.71 -6.98 -15.07
CA ARG A 152 19.50 -8.18 -15.40
C ARG A 152 19.02 -9.43 -14.66
N ASP A 153 18.48 -9.27 -13.46
CA ASP A 153 17.97 -10.38 -12.65
C ASP A 153 16.54 -10.79 -13.01
N VAL A 154 15.85 -10.09 -13.92
CA VAL A 154 14.47 -10.44 -14.31
C VAL A 154 14.37 -11.89 -14.83
N PRO A 155 15.21 -12.36 -15.78
CA PRO A 155 15.10 -13.72 -16.30
C PRO A 155 15.37 -14.77 -15.21
N SER A 156 16.37 -14.54 -14.33
CA SER A 156 16.72 -15.46 -13.26
C SER A 156 15.62 -15.52 -12.18
N ALA A 157 15.05 -14.37 -11.82
CA ALA A 157 13.92 -14.27 -10.89
C ALA A 157 12.67 -14.94 -11.47
N TYR A 158 12.43 -14.81 -12.78
CA TYR A 158 11.32 -15.47 -13.47
C TYR A 158 11.44 -17.00 -13.37
N ALA A 159 12.59 -17.53 -13.77
CA ALA A 159 12.88 -18.96 -13.70
C ALA A 159 12.77 -19.47 -12.26
N GLU A 160 13.36 -18.76 -11.29
CA GLU A 160 13.28 -19.15 -9.88
C GLU A 160 11.86 -19.19 -9.34
N PHE A 161 11.06 -18.16 -9.63
CA PHE A 161 9.68 -18.06 -9.14
C PHE A 161 8.81 -19.23 -9.61
N PHE A 162 8.90 -19.60 -10.89
CA PHE A 162 8.05 -20.65 -11.46
C PHE A 162 8.60 -22.07 -11.33
N SER A 163 9.92 -22.25 -11.35
CA SER A 163 10.55 -23.58 -11.37
C SER A 163 11.11 -24.03 -10.03
N ARG A 164 11.63 -23.12 -9.19
CA ARG A 164 12.35 -23.47 -7.95
C ARG A 164 11.52 -23.25 -6.69
N LEU A 165 10.71 -22.18 -6.68
CA LEU A 165 9.96 -21.82 -5.48
C LEU A 165 8.69 -22.66 -5.35
N ASP A 166 8.54 -23.26 -4.16
CA ASP A 166 7.32 -23.96 -3.79
C ASP A 166 6.16 -22.96 -3.51
N ARG A 167 4.95 -23.48 -3.36
CA ARG A 167 3.77 -22.65 -3.13
C ARG A 167 3.85 -21.83 -1.84
N ARG A 168 4.50 -22.34 -0.79
CA ARG A 168 4.61 -21.66 0.52
C ARG A 168 5.62 -20.52 0.46
N GLN A 169 6.74 -20.72 -0.23
CA GLN A 169 7.76 -19.71 -0.51
C GLN A 169 7.18 -18.60 -1.39
N ARG A 170 6.44 -18.93 -2.45
CA ARG A 170 5.72 -17.93 -3.26
C ARG A 170 4.75 -17.10 -2.42
N LEU A 171 3.98 -17.77 -1.55
CA LEU A 171 3.06 -17.09 -0.63
C LEU A 171 3.80 -16.14 0.32
N TRP A 172 4.93 -16.57 0.87
CA TRP A 172 5.74 -15.76 1.78
C TRP A 172 6.35 -14.54 1.09
N ILE A 173 6.95 -14.71 -0.09
CA ILE A 173 7.52 -13.61 -0.88
C ILE A 173 6.44 -12.59 -1.22
N LEU A 174 5.29 -13.05 -1.72
CA LEU A 174 4.15 -12.19 -2.03
C LEU A 174 3.62 -11.49 -0.77
N PHE A 175 3.48 -12.22 0.34
CA PHE A 175 3.07 -11.67 1.64
C PHE A 175 4.00 -10.53 2.06
N CYS A 176 5.32 -10.76 2.06
CA CYS A 176 6.31 -9.74 2.38
C CYS A 176 6.24 -8.54 1.43
N ALA A 177 6.03 -8.75 0.13
CA ALA A 177 5.93 -7.67 -0.85
C ALA A 177 4.68 -6.79 -0.67
N VAL A 178 3.57 -7.36 -0.17
CA VAL A 178 2.33 -6.61 0.11
C VAL A 178 2.19 -6.21 1.59
N HIS A 179 3.08 -6.65 2.47
CA HIS A 179 2.98 -6.38 3.89
C HIS A 179 3.28 -4.91 4.18
N PRO A 180 2.38 -4.17 4.85
CA PRO A 180 2.49 -2.72 4.96
C PRO A 180 3.74 -2.26 5.72
N ALA A 181 4.20 -3.02 6.73
CA ALA A 181 5.45 -2.69 7.42
C ALA A 181 6.68 -2.90 6.52
N ALA A 182 6.68 -3.94 5.68
CA ALA A 182 7.78 -4.21 4.77
C ALA A 182 7.82 -3.15 3.65
N GLN A 183 6.65 -2.77 3.14
CA GLN A 183 6.53 -1.69 2.15
C GLN A 183 7.09 -0.37 2.65
N VAL A 184 6.94 -0.03 3.94
CA VAL A 184 7.56 1.19 4.51
C VAL A 184 9.08 1.18 4.32
N GLY A 185 9.73 0.03 4.49
CA GLY A 185 11.18 -0.13 4.34
C GLY A 185 11.67 -0.32 2.88
N GLN A 186 10.77 -0.53 1.92
CA GLN A 186 11.13 -0.68 0.51
C GLN A 186 11.27 0.67 -0.17
N PHE A 187 12.33 0.88 -0.94
CA PHE A 187 12.55 2.15 -1.65
C PHE A 187 11.46 2.41 -2.69
N THR A 188 10.87 3.61 -2.67
CA THR A 188 9.98 4.09 -3.73
C THR A 188 10.25 5.54 -4.08
N LEU A 189 10.15 5.86 -5.37
CA LEU A 189 10.41 7.20 -5.89
C LEU A 189 9.25 8.16 -5.59
N ARG A 190 8.01 7.68 -5.66
CA ARG A 190 6.84 8.56 -5.69
C ARG A 190 6.45 9.10 -4.32
N ILE A 191 6.52 8.27 -3.28
CA ILE A 191 6.06 8.63 -1.94
C ILE A 191 7.11 8.23 -0.90
N THR A 192 7.46 9.13 0.00
CA THR A 192 8.53 8.83 0.96
C THR A 192 8.07 7.77 1.98
N ALA A 193 9.00 7.03 2.58
CA ALA A 193 8.71 6.01 3.58
C ALA A 193 7.94 6.59 4.78
N ALA A 194 8.32 7.78 5.26
CA ALA A 194 7.64 8.44 6.37
C ALA A 194 6.19 8.78 6.04
N LYS A 195 5.89 9.22 4.81
CA LYS A 195 4.50 9.46 4.37
C LYS A 195 3.69 8.17 4.31
N ARG A 196 4.27 7.07 3.80
CA ARG A 196 3.59 5.75 3.80
C ARG A 196 3.32 5.25 5.21
N ALA A 197 4.31 5.34 6.11
CA ALA A 197 4.15 5.00 7.51
C ALA A 197 3.06 5.85 8.17
N LYS A 198 3.06 7.16 7.92
CA LYS A 198 2.05 8.08 8.46
C LYS A 198 0.64 7.75 7.98
N LEU A 199 0.46 7.50 6.68
CA LEU A 199 -0.83 7.10 6.11
C LEU A 199 -1.32 5.76 6.68
N LEU A 200 -0.42 4.81 6.91
CA LEU A 200 -0.75 3.53 7.56
C LEU A 200 -1.20 3.75 9.02
N VAL A 201 -0.46 4.54 9.79
CA VAL A 201 -0.80 4.90 11.18
C VAL A 201 -2.16 5.60 11.25
N ASP A 202 -2.39 6.59 10.40
CA ASP A 202 -3.67 7.31 10.34
C ASP A 202 -4.83 6.41 9.93
N CYS A 203 -4.59 5.46 9.02
CA CYS A 203 -5.59 4.48 8.64
C CYS A 203 -5.98 3.57 9.81
N MET A 204 -5.00 3.10 10.60
CA MET A 204 -5.25 2.26 11.77
C MET A 204 -5.97 3.04 12.88
N ILE A 205 -5.44 4.20 13.27
CA ILE A 205 -6.04 5.05 14.31
C ILE A 205 -7.45 5.47 13.90
N GLY A 206 -7.64 5.97 12.69
CA GLY A 206 -8.95 6.36 12.18
C GLY A 206 -9.93 5.20 12.15
N SER A 207 -9.48 3.99 11.80
CA SER A 207 -10.33 2.79 11.81
C SER A 207 -10.80 2.44 13.22
N MET A 208 -9.91 2.53 14.22
CA MET A 208 -10.28 2.33 15.62
C MET A 208 -11.25 3.40 16.10
N THR A 209 -10.98 4.67 15.79
CA THR A 209 -11.85 5.80 16.15
C THR A 209 -13.25 5.67 15.59
N LEU A 210 -13.39 5.42 14.29
CA LEU A 210 -14.72 5.22 13.71
C LEU A 210 -15.42 4.01 14.30
N SER A 211 -14.71 2.90 14.52
CA SER A 211 -15.30 1.71 15.14
C SER A 211 -15.79 2.01 16.57
N SER A 212 -15.04 2.76 17.37
CA SER A 212 -15.48 3.20 18.70
C SER A 212 -16.67 4.17 18.67
N ILE A 213 -16.73 5.08 17.69
CA ILE A 213 -17.90 5.94 17.47
C ILE A 213 -19.13 5.08 17.17
N PHE A 214 -19.01 4.10 16.28
CA PHE A 214 -20.11 3.18 15.97
C PHE A 214 -20.55 2.39 17.20
N ILE A 215 -19.61 1.87 18.00
CA ILE A 215 -19.92 1.15 19.24
C ILE A 215 -20.70 2.05 20.20
N GLY A 216 -20.25 3.30 20.39
CA GLY A 216 -20.90 4.27 21.25
C GLY A 216 -22.30 4.65 20.77
N VAL A 217 -22.46 4.94 19.48
CA VAL A 217 -23.75 5.34 18.88
C VAL A 217 -24.76 4.18 18.89
N LEU A 218 -24.30 2.95 18.70
CA LEU A 218 -25.17 1.76 18.71
C LEU A 218 -25.57 1.33 20.12
N GLY A 219 -25.13 2.04 21.17
CA GLY A 219 -25.38 1.68 22.57
C GLY A 219 -24.73 0.36 22.99
N SER A 220 -23.73 -0.11 22.24
CA SER A 220 -23.04 -1.37 22.53
C SER A 220 -21.96 -1.22 23.60
N ALA A 221 -21.44 0.00 23.79
CA ALA A 221 -20.63 0.36 24.95
C ALA A 221 -21.42 1.24 25.92
N THR A 222 -21.31 0.91 27.20
CA THR A 222 -21.87 1.65 28.32
C THR A 222 -20.83 2.61 28.90
N SER A 223 -21.31 3.73 29.44
CA SER A 223 -20.46 4.69 30.14
C SER A 223 -20.04 4.12 31.49
N LEU A 224 -18.88 4.52 32.01
CA LEU A 224 -18.47 4.16 33.38
C LEU A 224 -19.52 4.53 34.45
N ARG A 225 -20.38 5.50 34.18
CA ARG A 225 -21.44 5.93 35.11
C ARG A 225 -22.74 5.12 34.98
N SER A 226 -22.83 4.23 34.00
CA SER A 226 -24.01 3.38 33.81
C SER A 226 -24.08 2.33 34.92
N PRO A 227 -25.29 1.99 35.42
CA PRO A 227 -25.46 0.88 36.37
C PRO A 227 -24.99 -0.43 35.75
N ASP A 228 -24.51 -1.36 36.58
CA ASP A 228 -23.99 -2.66 36.12
C ASP A 228 -25.08 -3.51 35.43
N ASP A 229 -26.35 -3.29 35.76
CA ASP A 229 -27.50 -3.99 35.16
C ASP A 229 -27.74 -3.65 33.68
N CYS A 230 -27.07 -2.61 33.16
CA CYS A 230 -27.18 -2.22 31.74
C CYS A 230 -26.23 -2.99 30.82
N ALA A 231 -25.41 -3.92 31.34
CA ALA A 231 -24.51 -4.71 30.51
C ALA A 231 -25.31 -5.64 29.58
N SER A 232 -25.05 -5.55 28.27
CA SER A 232 -25.74 -6.40 27.29
C SER A 232 -25.36 -7.87 27.51
N SER A 233 -26.38 -8.73 27.68
CA SER A 233 -26.20 -10.18 27.81
C SER A 233 -25.80 -10.86 26.48
N ASP A 234 -25.63 -10.08 25.41
CA ASP A 234 -25.35 -10.57 24.05
C ASP A 234 -23.87 -10.93 23.87
N ALA A 235 -23.35 -11.86 24.66
CA ALA A 235 -21.97 -12.36 24.56
C ALA A 235 -21.76 -13.41 23.45
N GLY A 236 -22.43 -13.25 22.31
CA GLY A 236 -22.48 -14.26 21.25
C GLY A 236 -21.56 -14.01 20.04
N LEU A 237 -21.42 -15.03 19.19
CA LEU A 237 -20.73 -14.96 17.88
C LEU A 237 -21.28 -13.81 16.99
N ALA A 238 -22.58 -13.52 17.10
CA ALA A 238 -23.22 -12.43 16.37
C ALA A 238 -22.63 -11.05 16.72
N LEU A 239 -22.27 -10.82 17.99
CA LEU A 239 -21.63 -9.58 18.44
C LEU A 239 -20.25 -9.42 17.80
N VAL A 240 -19.44 -10.49 17.82
CA VAL A 240 -18.11 -10.50 17.19
C VAL A 240 -18.22 -10.23 15.70
N ALA A 241 -19.12 -10.93 14.99
CA ALA A 241 -19.34 -10.74 13.56
C ALA A 241 -19.74 -9.30 13.21
N ARG A 242 -20.59 -8.67 14.04
CA ARG A 242 -20.98 -7.26 13.89
C ARG A 242 -19.79 -6.32 14.03
N PHE A 243 -18.95 -6.49 15.06
CA PHE A 243 -17.77 -5.65 15.25
C PHE A 243 -16.75 -5.82 14.15
N VAL A 244 -16.52 -7.05 13.69
CA VAL A 244 -15.63 -7.32 12.56
C VAL A 244 -16.15 -6.61 11.31
N THR A 245 -17.42 -6.82 10.94
CA THR A 245 -18.01 -6.19 9.75
C THR A 245 -17.97 -4.66 9.81
N CYS A 246 -18.33 -4.08 10.97
CA CYS A 246 -18.27 -2.65 11.21
C CYS A 246 -16.83 -2.11 11.06
N THR A 247 -15.84 -2.81 11.63
CA THR A 247 -14.41 -2.46 11.49
C THR A 247 -13.97 -2.48 10.02
N PHE A 248 -14.45 -3.46 9.25
CA PHE A 248 -14.14 -3.54 7.83
C PHE A 248 -14.67 -2.34 7.05
N PHE A 249 -15.91 -1.94 7.33
CA PHE A 249 -16.56 -0.77 6.74
C PHE A 249 -15.88 0.53 7.16
N CYS A 250 -15.60 0.71 8.45
CA CYS A 250 -14.91 1.90 8.98
C CYS A 250 -13.58 2.15 8.28
N ALA A 251 -12.78 1.10 8.08
CA ALA A 251 -11.50 1.23 7.38
C ALA A 251 -11.65 1.67 5.92
N LEU A 252 -12.75 1.31 5.23
CA LEU A 252 -13.04 1.81 3.88
C LEU A 252 -13.39 3.30 3.92
N VAL A 253 -14.19 3.71 4.89
CA VAL A 253 -14.57 5.11 5.09
C VAL A 253 -13.35 5.98 5.37
N VAL A 254 -12.41 5.53 6.22
CA VAL A 254 -11.17 6.26 6.56
C VAL A 254 -10.25 6.44 5.36
N LYS A 255 -10.22 5.47 4.43
CA LYS A 255 -9.37 5.57 3.24
C LYS A 255 -9.78 6.70 2.30
N VAL A 256 -11.05 7.09 2.27
CA VAL A 256 -11.54 8.17 1.39
C VAL A 256 -10.90 9.52 1.71
N PRO A 257 -11.01 10.09 2.93
CA PRO A 257 -10.37 11.35 3.27
C PRO A 257 -8.85 11.24 3.18
N LEU A 258 -8.24 10.11 3.57
CA LEU A 258 -6.78 9.93 3.42
C LEU A 258 -6.34 9.93 1.96
N ALA A 259 -7.11 9.30 1.07
CA ALA A 259 -6.85 9.35 -0.37
C ALA A 259 -7.02 10.77 -0.91
N LEU A 260 -8.04 11.51 -0.47
CA LEU A 260 -8.24 12.91 -0.86
C LEU A 260 -7.08 13.81 -0.40
N VAL A 261 -6.59 13.63 0.82
CA VAL A 261 -5.40 14.34 1.34
C VAL A 261 -4.16 13.96 0.53
N SER A 262 -3.93 12.66 0.31
CA SER A 262 -2.79 12.17 -0.46
C SER A 262 -2.79 12.68 -1.90
N ILE A 263 -3.93 12.62 -2.56
CA ILE A 263 -4.09 13.03 -3.96
C ILE A 263 -4.10 14.55 -4.08
N GLY A 264 -4.88 15.24 -3.25
CA GLY A 264 -5.07 16.69 -3.29
C GLY A 264 -3.78 17.47 -2.99
N LEU A 265 -2.99 16.98 -2.05
CA LEU A 265 -1.69 17.57 -1.69
C LEU A 265 -0.53 17.10 -2.57
N ARG A 266 -0.82 16.29 -3.59
CA ARG A 266 0.17 15.75 -4.55
C ARG A 266 1.36 15.11 -3.82
N THR A 267 1.05 14.24 -2.85
CA THR A 267 2.08 13.57 -2.05
C THR A 267 2.96 12.66 -2.89
N ALA A 268 2.38 12.09 -3.96
CA ALA A 268 3.08 11.35 -4.99
C ALA A 268 3.81 12.34 -5.92
N ARG A 269 5.15 12.26 -5.94
CA ARG A 269 5.98 12.92 -6.95
C ARG A 269 5.78 12.23 -8.29
N GLY A 270 5.69 13.05 -9.33
CA GLY A 270 5.69 12.63 -10.73
C GLY A 270 6.80 13.37 -11.46
N PHE A 271 7.29 12.78 -12.54
CA PHE A 271 8.29 13.40 -13.37
C PHE A 271 7.70 14.62 -14.11
N VAL A 272 8.42 15.72 -14.12
CA VAL A 272 8.01 16.97 -14.76
C VAL A 272 9.05 17.36 -15.78
N HIS A 273 8.60 17.70 -16.98
CA HIS A 273 9.46 18.11 -18.06
C HIS A 273 10.01 19.53 -17.87
N TYR A 274 11.31 19.73 -18.10
CA TYR A 274 11.96 21.04 -17.94
C TYR A 274 11.37 22.11 -18.90
N ASP A 275 11.15 21.77 -20.18
CA ASP A 275 10.63 22.75 -21.15
C ASP A 275 9.17 23.13 -20.88
N ALA A 276 8.39 22.23 -20.27
CA ALA A 276 7.01 22.53 -19.87
C ALA A 276 6.94 23.52 -18.70
N LEU A 277 8.04 23.64 -17.96
CA LEU A 277 8.19 24.48 -16.80
C LEU A 277 8.66 25.90 -17.23
N GLY A 278 9.57 26.04 -18.18
CA GLY A 278 10.16 27.34 -18.54
C GLY A 278 11.26 27.82 -17.58
N PRO A 279 11.96 28.95 -17.86
CA PRO A 279 13.25 29.28 -17.26
C PRO A 279 13.23 29.67 -15.76
N ARG A 280 12.07 30.01 -15.17
CA ARG A 280 11.96 30.46 -13.76
C ARG A 280 11.28 29.46 -12.81
N THR A 281 10.92 28.27 -13.27
CA THR A 281 9.90 27.46 -12.59
C THR A 281 10.43 26.21 -11.87
N LYS A 282 11.70 25.80 -12.04
CA LYS A 282 12.31 24.74 -11.18
C LYS A 282 12.13 25.09 -9.71
N ARG A 283 12.50 26.31 -9.31
CA ARG A 283 12.33 26.81 -7.94
C ARG A 283 10.87 26.86 -7.51
N THR A 284 9.96 27.29 -8.40
CA THR A 284 8.51 27.36 -8.11
C THR A 284 7.91 25.97 -7.90
N GLN A 285 8.29 25.00 -8.71
CA GLN A 285 7.84 23.61 -8.58
C GLN A 285 8.35 22.98 -7.29
N LEU A 286 9.64 23.17 -6.97
CA LEU A 286 10.22 22.72 -5.70
C LEU A 286 9.53 23.38 -4.50
N ARG A 287 9.23 24.69 -4.56
CA ARG A 287 8.47 25.39 -3.53
C ARG A 287 7.05 24.83 -3.38
N ARG A 288 6.37 24.56 -4.49
CA ARG A 288 5.02 23.97 -4.50
C ARG A 288 5.03 22.58 -3.85
N TRP A 289 6.03 21.76 -4.16
CA TRP A 289 6.24 20.46 -3.57
C TRP A 289 6.53 20.52 -2.07
N ARG A 290 7.41 21.43 -1.64
CA ARG A 290 7.67 21.68 -0.21
C ARG A 290 6.42 22.15 0.51
N LEU A 291 5.64 23.06 -0.09
CA LEU A 291 4.39 23.53 0.49
C LEU A 291 3.35 22.40 0.62
N GLY A 292 3.24 21.53 -0.40
CA GLY A 292 2.40 20.34 -0.34
C GLY A 292 2.83 19.36 0.75
N ASP A 293 4.15 19.19 0.95
CA ASP A 293 4.69 18.35 2.02
C ASP A 293 4.41 18.94 3.41
N ILE A 294 4.61 20.25 3.58
CA ILE A 294 4.30 20.96 4.84
C ILE A 294 2.80 20.84 5.14
N ALA A 295 1.94 21.13 4.16
CA ALA A 295 0.49 21.02 4.31
C ALA A 295 0.07 19.58 4.67
N PHE A 296 0.68 18.57 4.03
CA PHE A 296 0.41 17.17 4.34
C PHE A 296 0.74 16.87 5.80
N TRP A 297 1.95 17.20 6.25
CA TRP A 297 2.36 16.91 7.62
C TRP A 297 1.50 17.67 8.64
N THR A 298 1.23 18.95 8.43
CA THR A 298 0.43 19.76 9.36
C THR A 298 -0.99 19.20 9.48
N ILE A 299 -1.67 18.96 8.37
CA ILE A 299 -3.05 18.42 8.37
C ILE A 299 -3.07 17.02 8.97
N SER A 300 -2.13 16.15 8.58
CA SER A 300 -2.05 14.79 9.11
C SER A 300 -1.74 14.76 10.61
N TRP A 301 -0.91 15.64 11.15
CA TRP A 301 -0.65 15.70 12.59
C TRP A 301 -1.85 16.20 13.38
N ILE A 302 -2.53 17.25 12.91
CA ILE A 302 -3.75 17.76 13.53
C ILE A 302 -4.82 16.66 13.58
N LEU A 303 -5.01 15.94 12.46
CA LEU A 303 -5.96 14.84 12.39
C LEU A 303 -5.60 13.72 13.37
N THR A 304 -4.35 13.25 13.40
CA THR A 304 -3.92 12.21 14.35
C THR A 304 -4.11 12.65 15.78
N ALA A 305 -3.73 13.90 16.12
CA ALA A 305 -3.89 14.42 17.47
C ALA A 305 -5.35 14.42 17.90
N ALA A 306 -6.27 14.87 17.03
CA ALA A 306 -7.71 14.84 17.29
C ALA A 306 -8.24 13.41 17.49
N LEU A 307 -7.85 12.47 16.63
CA LEU A 307 -8.25 11.06 16.73
C LEU A 307 -7.69 10.40 18.00
N CYS A 308 -6.43 10.67 18.35
CA CYS A 308 -5.81 10.16 19.57
C CYS A 308 -6.47 10.75 20.83
N ALA A 309 -6.79 12.05 20.83
CA ALA A 309 -7.52 12.69 21.92
C ALA A 309 -8.90 12.06 22.11
N TYR A 310 -9.64 11.85 21.01
CA TYR A 310 -10.91 11.15 21.03
C TYR A 310 -10.77 9.72 21.60
N MET A 311 -9.84 8.93 21.07
CA MET A 311 -9.63 7.54 21.53
C MET A 311 -9.26 7.48 23.00
N THR A 312 -8.42 8.40 23.46
CA THR A 312 -8.02 8.47 24.87
C THR A 312 -9.22 8.83 25.75
N ALA A 313 -10.06 9.77 25.34
CA ALA A 313 -11.28 10.13 26.04
C ALA A 313 -12.32 9.01 26.03
N PHE A 314 -12.48 8.29 24.91
CA PHE A 314 -13.35 7.13 24.79
C PHE A 314 -12.91 6.01 25.73
N LEU A 315 -11.62 5.65 25.71
CA LEU A 315 -11.05 4.61 26.57
C LEU A 315 -11.09 5.00 28.04
N ALA A 316 -10.86 6.26 28.37
CA ALA A 316 -11.11 6.75 29.72
C ALA A 316 -12.58 6.51 30.09
N ASN A 317 -13.57 6.86 29.28
CA ASN A 317 -14.96 6.69 29.69
C ASN A 317 -15.54 5.26 29.57
N LEU A 318 -14.77 4.29 29.08
CA LEU A 318 -15.24 2.92 28.82
C LEU A 318 -15.48 2.13 30.13
N HIS A 319 -16.64 1.49 30.26
CA HIS A 319 -16.91 0.57 31.38
C HIS A 319 -16.01 -0.67 31.30
N LYS A 320 -15.73 -1.30 32.45
CA LYS A 320 -14.91 -2.52 32.55
C LYS A 320 -15.53 -3.70 31.78
N ALA A 321 -16.85 -3.80 31.76
CA ALA A 321 -17.57 -4.85 31.02
C ALA A 321 -17.30 -4.81 29.51
N ASP A 322 -17.13 -3.60 28.96
CA ASP A 322 -16.94 -3.37 27.52
C ASP A 322 -15.47 -3.41 27.10
N ALA A 323 -14.54 -3.58 28.04
CA ALA A 323 -13.10 -3.62 27.77
C ALA A 323 -12.72 -4.72 26.76
N PHE A 324 -13.40 -5.88 26.83
CA PHE A 324 -13.17 -6.98 25.90
C PHE A 324 -13.66 -6.66 24.49
N GLN A 325 -14.78 -5.94 24.34
CA GLN A 325 -15.27 -5.51 23.03
C GLN A 325 -14.26 -4.59 22.34
N TRP A 326 -13.66 -3.66 23.09
CA TRP A 326 -12.59 -2.82 22.57
C TRP A 326 -11.36 -3.63 22.17
N ALA A 327 -10.96 -4.62 22.98
CA ALA A 327 -9.84 -5.50 22.65
C ALA A 327 -10.08 -6.27 21.34
N ILE A 328 -11.32 -6.74 21.09
CA ILE A 328 -11.71 -7.35 19.81
C ILE A 328 -11.55 -6.36 18.66
N VAL A 329 -12.05 -5.13 18.79
CA VAL A 329 -11.92 -4.10 17.74
C VAL A 329 -10.46 -3.78 17.47
N PHE A 330 -9.68 -3.53 18.53
CA PHE A 330 -8.24 -3.27 18.42
C PHE A 330 -7.53 -4.42 17.70
N GLY A 331 -7.74 -5.66 18.17
CA GLY A 331 -7.15 -6.85 17.57
C GLY A 331 -7.59 -7.05 16.12
N THR A 332 -8.85 -6.77 15.80
CA THR A 332 -9.39 -6.84 14.42
C THR A 332 -8.74 -5.79 13.53
N VAL A 333 -8.59 -4.54 13.97
CA VAL A 333 -7.92 -3.49 13.19
C VAL A 333 -6.46 -3.85 12.91
N VAL A 334 -5.71 -4.25 13.94
CA VAL A 334 -4.28 -4.58 13.82
C VAL A 334 -4.09 -5.83 12.94
N SER A 335 -4.79 -6.92 13.25
CA SER A 335 -4.71 -8.17 12.48
C SER A 335 -5.15 -7.98 11.04
N LYS A 336 -6.19 -7.16 10.78
CA LYS A 336 -6.62 -6.84 9.42
C LYS A 336 -5.50 -6.21 8.60
N HIS A 337 -4.82 -5.20 9.14
CA HIS A 337 -3.81 -4.44 8.40
C HIS A 337 -2.52 -5.24 8.22
N PHE A 338 -2.05 -5.96 9.24
CA PHE A 338 -0.76 -6.64 9.19
C PHE A 338 -0.83 -8.11 8.74
N VAL A 339 -1.95 -8.81 8.97
CA VAL A 339 -2.04 -10.25 8.73
C VAL A 339 -3.09 -10.59 7.67
N VAL A 340 -4.36 -10.30 7.94
CA VAL A 340 -5.48 -10.81 7.12
C VAL A 340 -5.43 -10.25 5.71
N LEU A 341 -5.33 -8.92 5.54
CA LEU A 341 -5.33 -8.33 4.20
C LEU A 341 -4.08 -8.69 3.38
N PRO A 342 -2.84 -8.57 3.92
CA PRO A 342 -1.64 -9.01 3.19
C PRO A 342 -1.66 -10.50 2.83
N LEU A 343 -2.09 -11.36 3.76
CA LEU A 343 -2.18 -12.81 3.51
C LEU A 343 -3.24 -13.15 2.46
N PHE A 344 -4.40 -12.50 2.52
CA PHE A 344 -5.46 -12.66 1.52
C PHE A 344 -4.97 -12.26 0.12
N LEU A 345 -4.32 -11.10 0.00
CA LEU A 345 -3.76 -10.63 -1.28
C LEU A 345 -2.68 -11.57 -1.81
N ALA A 346 -1.77 -12.04 -0.94
CA ALA A 346 -0.73 -12.98 -1.31
C ALA A 346 -1.31 -14.33 -1.77
N ALA A 347 -2.25 -14.89 -1.01
CA ALA A 347 -2.90 -16.16 -1.36
C ALA A 347 -3.68 -16.05 -2.68
N HIS A 348 -4.37 -14.93 -2.90
CA HIS A 348 -5.06 -14.67 -4.16
C HIS A 348 -4.09 -14.62 -5.35
N MET A 349 -2.94 -13.94 -5.19
CA MET A 349 -1.91 -13.85 -6.24
C MET A 349 -1.25 -15.21 -6.52
N VAL A 350 -0.94 -16.00 -5.48
CA VAL A 350 -0.42 -17.38 -5.65
C VAL A 350 -1.42 -18.23 -6.42
N PHE A 351 -2.70 -18.20 -6.01
CA PHE A 351 -3.75 -18.95 -6.70
C PHE A 351 -3.89 -18.54 -8.17
N ALA A 352 -3.81 -17.24 -8.48
CA ALA A 352 -3.83 -16.76 -9.85
C ALA A 352 -2.58 -17.19 -10.66
N CYS A 353 -1.41 -17.28 -10.02
CA CYS A 353 -0.20 -17.84 -10.63
C CYS A 353 -0.34 -19.35 -10.90
N ASP A 354 -0.89 -20.12 -9.95
CA ASP A 354 -1.11 -21.56 -10.10
C ASP A 354 -2.10 -21.87 -11.25
N ILE A 355 -3.17 -21.07 -11.37
CA ILE A 355 -4.08 -21.13 -12.52
C ILE A 355 -3.34 -20.83 -13.82
N THR A 356 -2.50 -19.79 -13.83
CA THR A 356 -1.76 -19.42 -15.04
C THR A 356 -0.78 -20.50 -15.44
N GLN A 357 -0.06 -21.10 -14.49
CA GLN A 357 0.90 -22.18 -14.72
C GLN A 357 0.23 -23.47 -15.23
N SER A 358 -0.96 -23.79 -14.71
CA SER A 358 -1.72 -24.98 -15.14
C SER A 358 -2.41 -24.81 -16.50
N ARG A 359 -2.91 -23.62 -16.81
CA ARG A 359 -3.63 -23.34 -18.07
C ARG A 359 -2.71 -22.92 -19.22
N TYR A 360 -1.58 -22.31 -18.90
CA TYR A 360 -0.66 -21.70 -19.88
C TYR A 360 0.79 -21.97 -19.49
N PRO A 361 1.24 -23.25 -19.53
CA PRO A 361 2.59 -23.62 -19.13
C PRO A 361 3.67 -22.92 -19.95
N ASP A 362 3.39 -22.59 -21.22
CA ASP A 362 4.34 -21.86 -22.09
C ASP A 362 4.61 -20.46 -21.57
N VAL A 363 3.56 -19.74 -21.12
CA VAL A 363 3.71 -18.42 -20.49
C VAL A 363 4.56 -18.54 -19.24
N ALA A 364 4.29 -19.55 -18.39
CA ALA A 364 5.04 -19.76 -17.14
C ALA A 364 6.49 -20.24 -17.35
N ARG A 365 6.83 -20.80 -18.51
CA ARG A 365 8.19 -21.28 -18.83
C ARG A 365 9.01 -20.22 -19.56
N PHE A 366 8.41 -19.54 -20.53
CA PHE A 366 9.13 -18.68 -21.48
C PHE A 366 8.79 -17.19 -21.30
N GLY A 367 7.84 -16.85 -20.43
CA GLY A 367 7.24 -15.53 -20.39
C GLY A 367 6.22 -15.35 -21.52
N ASP A 368 5.43 -14.27 -21.44
CA ASP A 368 4.60 -13.84 -22.56
C ASP A 368 5.33 -12.71 -23.31
N PRO A 369 5.46 -12.77 -24.66
CA PRO A 369 6.10 -11.72 -25.43
C PRO A 369 5.49 -10.33 -25.20
N ARG A 370 4.18 -10.27 -24.87
CA ARG A 370 3.47 -9.02 -24.54
C ARG A 370 3.89 -8.43 -23.19
N MET A 371 4.57 -9.19 -22.35
CA MET A 371 5.14 -8.68 -21.10
C MET A 371 6.46 -7.94 -21.33
N CYS A 372 6.90 -7.76 -22.58
CA CYS A 372 8.21 -7.22 -22.96
C CYS A 372 9.39 -7.98 -22.33
N LEU A 373 9.13 -9.19 -21.86
CA LEU A 373 10.13 -10.18 -21.49
C LEU A 373 10.46 -10.98 -22.73
N VAL A 374 11.34 -10.46 -23.59
CA VAL A 374 12.12 -11.40 -24.41
C VAL A 374 13.15 -11.95 -23.43
N MET A 375 12.83 -13.08 -22.79
CA MET A 375 13.90 -13.91 -22.25
C MET A 375 14.70 -14.30 -23.49
N GLU A 376 15.85 -13.65 -23.73
CA GLU A 376 16.84 -14.20 -24.64
C GLU A 376 17.00 -15.65 -24.23
N ALA A 377 16.53 -16.55 -25.09
CA ALA A 377 16.56 -17.97 -24.80
C ALA A 377 18.02 -18.29 -24.48
N ALA A 378 18.28 -18.69 -23.23
CA ALA A 378 19.55 -19.29 -22.87
C ALA A 378 19.64 -20.56 -23.73
N ASP A 379 20.35 -20.41 -24.86
CA ASP A 379 20.47 -21.29 -26.00
C ASP A 379 19.12 -21.74 -26.64
N PRO A 380 18.83 -21.35 -27.89
CA PRO A 380 17.72 -21.96 -28.62
C PRO A 380 17.95 -23.48 -28.65
N HIS A 381 16.89 -24.24 -28.36
CA HIS A 381 16.93 -25.68 -28.51
C HIS A 381 17.43 -26.00 -29.93
N PRO A 382 18.43 -26.87 -30.13
CA PRO A 382 19.15 -27.03 -31.42
C PRO A 382 18.26 -27.44 -32.61
N LYS A 383 16.99 -27.78 -32.37
CA LYS A 383 16.00 -28.07 -33.41
C LYS A 383 15.34 -26.82 -34.02
N VAL A 384 15.53 -25.64 -33.44
CA VAL A 384 15.00 -24.39 -33.99
C VAL A 384 15.93 -23.82 -35.08
N GLU A 385 17.24 -24.10 -35.01
CA GLU A 385 18.21 -23.76 -36.07
C GLU A 385 18.03 -24.60 -37.35
N GLU A 386 17.42 -25.78 -37.28
CA GLU A 386 17.14 -26.59 -38.48
C GLU A 386 15.91 -26.10 -39.28
N LEU A 387 15.14 -25.15 -38.74
CA LEU A 387 13.91 -24.61 -39.34
C LEU A 387 14.01 -23.13 -39.76
N SER A 388 15.15 -22.50 -39.52
CA SER A 388 15.53 -21.16 -40.00
C SER A 388 16.62 -21.28 -41.05
#